data_AF-A0A928DA06-F1
#
_entry.id   AF-A0A928DA06-F1
#
_cell.length_a   1.000
_cell.length_b   1.000
_cell.length_c   1.000
_cell.angle_alpha   90.00
_cell.angle_beta   90.00
_cell.angle_gamma   90.00
#
_symmetry.space_group_name_H-M   'P 1'
#
loop_
_entity.id
_entity.type
_entity.pdbx_description
1 polymer ?
#
loop_
_entity_poly.entity_id
_entity_poly.type
_entity_poly.pdbx_seq_one_letter_code
_entity_poly.pdbx_strand_id
1 'polypeptide(L)' 'MTGKVALVTGSTRGIGKAIGDAFEEYGAKVIRHNTKVCDLADPAAIDAWFDQLEAEGMMPDIL' A
#
# COMPACT_ATOMS: atom_id res chain seq x y z
N MET A 1 4.32 6.29 -13.40
CA MET A 1 3.59 5.20 -12.70
C MET A 1 2.10 5.18 -13.01
N THR A 2 1.62 5.93 -14.01
CA THR A 2 0.21 5.97 -14.41
C THR A 2 -0.39 4.58 -14.59
N GLY A 3 -1.48 4.32 -13.87
CA GLY A 3 -2.22 3.06 -13.93
C GLY A 3 -1.67 1.92 -13.05
N LYS A 4 -0.56 2.15 -12.32
CA LYS A 4 -0.03 1.18 -11.35
C LYS A 4 -0.59 1.41 -9.96
N VAL A 5 -0.71 0.33 -9.18
CA VAL A 5 -1.01 0.37 -7.75
C VAL A 5 0.28 0.11 -6.96
N ALA A 6 0.65 1.02 -6.06
CA ALA A 6 1.82 0.88 -5.20
C ALA A 6 1.40 0.80 -3.73
N LEU A 7 1.85 -0.24 -3.03
CA LEU A 7 1.70 -0.37 -1.59
C LEU A 7 2.97 0.17 -0.92
N VAL A 8 2.83 1.17 -0.04
CA VAL A 8 3.95 1.72 0.72
C VAL A 8 3.72 1.52 2.21
N THR A 9 4.56 0.68 2.83
CA THR A 9 4.55 0.42 4.27
C THR A 9 5.28 1.53 5.05
N GLY A 10 4.87 1.75 6.30
CA GLY A 10 5.47 2.80 7.14
C GLY A 10 5.30 4.22 6.56
N SER A 11 4.22 4.47 5.81
CA SER A 11 4.08 5.67 4.96
C SER A 11 3.42 6.87 5.62
N THR A 12 3.30 6.87 6.95
CA THR A 12 2.71 7.99 7.69
C THR A 12 3.64 9.19 7.76
N ARG A 13 4.97 8.96 7.83
CA ARG A 13 6.00 10.00 8.00
C ARG A 13 7.32 9.57 7.34
N GLY A 14 8.27 10.51 7.23
CA GLY A 14 9.64 10.22 6.79
C GLY A 14 9.72 9.68 5.37
N ILE A 15 10.61 8.69 5.16
CA ILE A 15 10.92 8.12 3.85
C ILE A 15 9.69 7.50 3.20
N GLY A 16 8.93 6.67 3.93
CA GLY A 16 7.73 6.03 3.38
C GLY A 16 6.68 7.05 2.91
N LYS A 17 6.52 8.16 3.64
CA LYS A 17 5.65 9.26 3.18
C LYS A 17 6.17 9.86 1.87
N ALA A 18 7.46 10.20 1.81
CA ALA A 18 8.05 10.81 0.62
C ALA A 18 7.98 9.90 -0.62
N ILE A 19 8.17 8.59 -0.44
CA ILE A 19 8.02 7.60 -1.52
C ILE A 19 6.56 7.55 -2.00
N GLY A 20 5.60 7.47 -1.07
CA GLY A 20 4.17 7.48 -1.42
C GLY A 20 3.77 8.76 -2.17
N ASP A 21 4.22 9.92 -1.67
CA ASP A 21 3.97 11.22 -2.30
C ASP A 21 4.54 11.25 -3.73
N ALA A 22 5.77 10.75 -3.93
CA ALA A 22 6.38 10.69 -5.25
C ALA A 22 5.65 9.72 -6.20
N PHE A 23 5.22 8.54 -5.73
CA PHE A 23 4.45 7.60 -6.56
C PHE A 23 3.12 8.20 -7.01
N GLU A 24 2.41 8.92 -6.13
CA GLU A 24 1.19 9.66 -6.47
C GLU A 24 1.49 10.76 -7.52
N GLU A 25 2.57 11.52 -7.35
CA GLU A 25 3.00 12.54 -8.32
C GLU A 25 3.28 11.94 -9.72
N TYR A 26 3.86 10.73 -9.77
CA TYR A 26 4.06 9.98 -11.01
C TYR A 26 2.79 9.23 -11.49
N GLY A 27 1.63 9.44 -10.87
CA GLY A 27 0.32 8.95 -11.32
C GLY A 27 -0.05 7.53 -10.86
N ALA A 28 0.64 6.98 -9.87
CA ALA A 28 0.21 5.72 -9.25
C ALA A 28 -1.03 5.95 -8.38
N LYS A 29 -1.84 4.90 -8.21
CA LYS A 29 -2.70 4.78 -7.02
C LYS A 29 -1.84 4.24 -5.88
N VAL A 30 -1.85 4.89 -4.72
CA VAL A 30 -0.99 4.49 -3.60
C VAL A 30 -1.80 4.01 -2.42
N ILE A 31 -1.51 2.80 -1.96
CA ILE A 31 -2.02 2.23 -0.71
C ILE A 31 -1.02 2.58 0.39
N ARG A 32 -1.43 3.45 1.31
CA ARG A 32 -0.60 3.91 2.42
C ARG A 32 -0.81 3.03 3.64
N HIS A 33 0.16 2.18 3.94
CA HIS A 33 0.08 1.23 5.04
C HIS A 33 0.80 1.71 6.31
N ASN A 34 0.18 1.44 7.45
CA ASN A 34 0.76 1.55 8.80
C ASN A 34 0.13 0.48 9.71
N THR A 35 0.58 0.39 10.96
CA THR A 35 0.13 -0.65 11.91
C THR A 35 -1.36 -0.64 12.25
N LYS A 36 -2.12 0.40 11.89
CA LYS A 36 -3.57 0.46 12.07
C LYS A 36 -4.36 -0.13 10.90
N VAL A 37 -3.70 -0.38 9.77
CA VAL A 37 -4.35 -0.97 8.57
C VAL A 37 -4.45 -2.48 8.75
N CYS A 38 -3.31 -3.15 8.89
CA CYS A 38 -3.23 -4.51 9.41
C CYS A 38 -1.93 -4.69 10.22
N ASP A 39 -1.92 -5.69 11.11
CA ASP A 39 -0.69 -6.08 11.77
C ASP A 39 0.12 -6.98 10.84
N LEU A 40 1.29 -6.50 10.39
CA LEU A 40 2.18 -7.27 9.52
C LEU A 40 2.93 -8.38 10.26
N ALA A 41 2.81 -8.48 11.58
CA ALA A 41 3.32 -9.61 12.35
C ALA A 41 2.36 -10.82 12.36
N ASP A 42 1.11 -10.64 11.91
CA ASP A 42 0.09 -11.69 11.82
C ASP A 42 -0.14 -12.09 10.35
N PRO A 43 0.36 -13.26 9.90
CA PRO A 43 0.16 -13.72 8.53
C PRO A 43 -1.31 -13.83 8.12
N ALA A 44 -2.21 -14.23 9.04
CA ALA A 44 -3.62 -14.35 8.72
C ALA A 44 -4.28 -12.99 8.48
N ALA A 45 -3.81 -11.95 9.19
CA ALA A 45 -4.25 -10.58 8.96
C ALA A 45 -3.75 -10.03 7.61
N ILE A 46 -2.54 -10.40 7.20
CA ILE A 46 -2.01 -10.07 5.87
C ILE A 46 -2.87 -10.70 4.79
N ASP A 47 -3.10 -12.01 4.85
CA ASP A 47 -3.88 -12.75 3.84
C ASP A 47 -5.28 -12.16 3.71
N ALA A 48 -5.99 -11.98 4.83
CA ALA A 48 -7.33 -11.40 4.83
C ALA A 48 -7.38 -9.97 4.27
N TRP A 49 -6.32 -9.19 4.47
CA TRP A 49 -6.24 -7.83 3.93
C TRP A 49 -5.94 -7.82 2.43
N PHE A 50 -5.09 -8.72 1.94
CA PHE A 50 -4.85 -8.88 0.49
C PHE A 50 -6.08 -9.39 -0.25
N ASP A 51 -6.88 -10.28 0.35
CA ASP A 51 -8.18 -10.70 -0.20
C ASP A 51 -9.13 -9.50 -0.37
N GLN A 52 -9.16 -8.58 0.59
CA GLN A 52 -9.94 -7.34 0.50
C GLN A 52 -9.44 -6.45 -0.63
N LEU A 53 -8.12 -6.26 -0.77
CA LEU A 53 -7.53 -5.48 -1.86
C LEU A 53 -7.85 -6.08 -3.22
N GLU A 54 -7.84 -7.40 -3.35
CA GLU A 54 -8.21 -8.08 -4.59
C GLU A 54 -9.68 -7.81 -4.95
N ALA A 55 -10.59 -7.97 -3.98
CA ALA A 55 -12.01 -7.71 -4.16
C ALA A 55 -12.29 -6.24 -4.56
N GLU A 56 -11.46 -5.30 -4.11
CA GLU A 56 -11.53 -3.87 -4.47
C GLU A 56 -10.83 -3.51 -5.78
N GLY A 57 -10.16 -4.47 -6.44
CA GLY A 57 -9.36 -4.21 -7.65
C GLY A 57 -8.13 -3.35 -7.39
N MET A 58 -7.58 -3.43 -6.17
CA MET A 58 -6.44 -2.66 -5.67
C MET A 58 -5.21 -3.55 -5.41
N MET A 59 -5.08 -4.67 -6.12
CA MET A 59 -3.90 -5.54 -5.99
C MET A 59 -2.61 -4.76 -6.35
N PRO A 60 -1.62 -4.68 -5.45
CA PRO A 60 -0.40 -3.91 -5.71
C PRO A 60 0.48 -4.53 -6.82
N ASP A 61 0.97 -3.69 -7.73
CA ASP A 61 2.02 -4.04 -8.69
C ASP A 61 3.43 -3.81 -8.11
N ILE A 62 3.53 -2.99 -7.07
CA ILE A 62 4.76 -2.46 -6.48
C ILE A 62 4.60 -2.50 -4.96
N LEU A 63 5.63 -2.99 -4.26
CA LEU A 63 5.71 -3.09 -2.80
C LEU A 63 7.02 -2.51 -2.28
#